data_AF-A0A3S4W434-F1
#
_entry.id   AF-A0A3S4W434-F1
#
_cell.length_a   1.000
_cell.length_b   1.000
_cell.length_c   1.000
_cell.angle_alpha   90.00
_cell.angle_beta   90.00
_cell.angle_gamma   90.00
#
_symmetry.space_group_name_H-M   'P 1'
#
loop_
_entity.id
_entity.type
_entity.pdbx_description
1 polymer ?
#
loop_
_entity_poly.entity_id
_entity_poly.type
_entity_poly.pdbx_seq_one_letter_code
_entity_poly.pdbx_strand_id
1 'polypeptide(L)'
;MAIIKNSLTQFDGERALIVYSNEQASLYNLQQIQRLLKEENIDSTISGTILTTDWHSTGRIDDKANTEIQYQVEQVSAHDASALTVSVKQMRRDGIIFTPSVAEKQRYTSARLNHFVATLTNNYTKQQQDLNNASVGAFQSGLITDINGRTALGMEATFGQAWEKLGSVLPKVGFDIKSETAGRGQRELKYSPLDKEDWLRLGVNKPDLEKGTYFMQLSAIGKQSAVVITDEENKALSGESAQVVYQTLGALLAK
;
A
#
# COMPACT_ATOMS: atom_id res chain seq x y z
N MET A 1 -4.57 -19.03 2.41
CA MET A 1 -3.75 -19.04 1.18
C MET A 1 -3.52 -17.58 0.80
N ALA A 2 -2.29 -17.18 0.52
CA ALA A 2 -2.03 -15.87 -0.05
C ALA A 2 -2.38 -15.92 -1.54
N ILE A 3 -3.23 -15.01 -2.00
CA ILE A 3 -3.78 -15.04 -3.36
C ILE A 3 -3.06 -13.98 -4.18
N ILE A 4 -2.27 -14.40 -5.16
CA ILE A 4 -1.87 -13.52 -6.25
C ILE A 4 -3.09 -13.37 -7.16
N LYS A 5 -3.39 -12.14 -7.59
CA LYS A 5 -4.52 -11.89 -8.50
C LYS A 5 -4.28 -12.66 -9.81
N ASN A 6 -5.25 -13.50 -10.19
CA ASN A 6 -5.23 -14.37 -11.37
C ASN A 6 -4.13 -15.46 -11.37
N SER A 7 -3.70 -15.94 -10.20
CA SER A 7 -2.76 -17.07 -10.12
C SER A 7 -3.43 -18.42 -9.93
N LEU A 8 -2.78 -19.47 -10.43
CA LEU A 8 -3.11 -20.87 -10.13
C LEU A 8 -2.02 -21.47 -9.25
N THR A 9 -2.41 -22.06 -8.12
CA THR A 9 -1.51 -22.84 -7.25
C THR A 9 -1.81 -24.33 -7.37
N GLN A 10 -0.78 -25.15 -7.55
CA GLN A 10 -0.91 -26.60 -7.68
C GLN A 10 0.24 -27.32 -6.97
N PHE A 11 0.00 -28.54 -6.52
CA PHE A 11 1.04 -29.48 -6.10
C PHE A 11 1.05 -30.67 -7.06
N ASP A 12 2.21 -31.02 -7.61
CA ASP A 12 2.36 -32.06 -8.65
C ASP A 12 2.75 -33.45 -8.12
N GLY A 13 2.83 -33.61 -6.79
CA GLY A 13 3.33 -34.82 -6.14
C GLY A 13 4.74 -34.66 -5.55
N GLU A 14 5.51 -33.69 -6.07
CA GLU A 14 6.88 -33.43 -5.64
C GLU A 14 7.12 -31.94 -5.31
N ARG A 15 6.45 -31.04 -6.03
CA ARG A 15 6.71 -29.60 -5.99
C ARG A 15 5.41 -28.83 -5.83
N ALA A 16 5.48 -27.73 -5.08
CA ALA A 16 4.43 -26.72 -5.08
C ALA A 16 4.74 -25.70 -6.19
N LEU A 17 3.75 -25.35 -6.99
CA LEU A 17 3.85 -24.43 -8.12
C LEU A 17 2.83 -23.31 -7.96
N ILE A 18 3.24 -22.08 -8.29
CA ILE A 18 2.32 -20.97 -8.57
C ILE A 18 2.61 -20.39 -9.95
N VAL A 19 1.57 -20.24 -10.76
CA VAL A 19 1.62 -19.58 -12.08
C VAL A 19 0.98 -18.21 -11.97
N TYR A 20 1.61 -17.19 -12.54
CA TYR A 20 1.20 -15.78 -12.46
C TYR A 20 1.52 -15.04 -13.77
N SER A 21 0.94 -13.85 -13.96
CA SER A 21 1.16 -13.08 -15.18
C SER A 21 2.58 -12.50 -15.23
N ASN A 22 3.12 -12.27 -16.43
CA ASN A 22 4.47 -11.71 -16.58
C ASN A 22 4.64 -10.31 -15.96
N GLU A 23 3.57 -9.53 -15.84
CA GLU A 23 3.57 -8.24 -15.13
C GLU A 23 4.00 -8.39 -13.65
N GLN A 24 3.68 -9.52 -13.05
CA GLN A 24 3.96 -9.82 -11.65
C GLN A 24 5.37 -10.42 -11.45
N ALA A 25 6.10 -10.74 -12.52
CA ALA A 25 7.44 -11.33 -12.44
C ALA A 25 8.51 -10.40 -11.83
N SER A 26 8.28 -9.08 -11.86
CA SER A 26 9.12 -8.11 -11.15
C SER A 26 9.05 -8.26 -9.62
N LEU A 27 7.91 -8.75 -9.10
CA LEU A 27 7.68 -8.98 -7.68
C LEU A 27 8.03 -10.41 -7.26
N TYR A 28 7.57 -11.40 -8.03
CA TYR A 28 7.78 -12.82 -7.74
C TYR A 28 8.92 -13.37 -8.59
N ASN A 29 10.15 -13.24 -8.09
CA ASN A 29 11.36 -13.77 -8.73
C ASN A 29 12.39 -14.24 -7.71
N LEU A 30 13.42 -14.94 -8.20
CA LEU A 30 14.46 -15.53 -7.35
C LEU A 30 15.27 -14.51 -6.56
N GLN A 31 15.49 -13.30 -7.08
CA GLN A 31 16.23 -12.26 -6.37
C GLN A 31 15.45 -11.77 -5.14
N GLN A 32 14.13 -11.58 -5.29
CA GLN A 32 13.28 -11.21 -4.15
C GLN A 32 13.20 -12.35 -3.13
N ILE A 33 13.14 -13.60 -3.57
CA ILE A 33 13.17 -14.77 -2.68
C ILE A 33 14.51 -14.87 -1.93
N GLN A 34 15.64 -14.68 -2.61
CA GLN A 34 16.96 -14.67 -1.98
C GLN A 34 17.07 -13.57 -0.91
N ARG A 35 16.50 -12.39 -1.16
CA ARG A 35 16.45 -11.31 -0.18
C ARG A 35 15.64 -11.71 1.06
N LEU A 36 14.45 -12.29 0.88
CA LEU A 36 13.64 -12.79 2.00
C LEU A 36 14.38 -13.86 2.81
N LEU A 37 15.04 -14.79 2.13
CA LEU A 37 15.83 -15.84 2.78
C LEU A 37 16.95 -15.23 3.64
N LYS A 38 17.64 -14.21 3.12
CA LYS A 38 18.67 -13.49 3.88
C LYS A 38 18.08 -12.76 5.10
N GLU A 39 16.90 -12.15 4.99
CA GLU A 39 16.18 -11.54 6.12
C GLU A 39 15.81 -12.58 7.20
N GLU A 40 15.60 -13.84 6.79
CA GLU A 40 15.36 -14.99 7.67
C GLU A 40 16.66 -15.64 8.20
N ASN A 41 17.84 -15.08 7.89
CA ASN A 41 19.16 -15.66 8.18
C ASN A 41 19.36 -17.05 7.55
N ILE A 42 18.81 -17.26 6.36
CA ILE A 42 18.99 -18.47 5.56
C ILE A 42 19.82 -18.11 4.33
N ASP A 43 21.05 -18.61 4.29
CA ASP A 43 21.90 -18.45 3.12
C ASP A 43 21.32 -19.22 1.91
N SER A 44 21.56 -18.69 0.72
CA SER A 44 21.10 -19.31 -0.52
C SER A 44 21.91 -18.85 -1.72
N THR A 45 22.01 -19.75 -2.71
CA THR A 45 22.75 -19.51 -3.95
C THR A 45 21.80 -19.59 -5.14
N ILE A 46 21.91 -18.61 -6.06
CA ILE A 46 21.22 -18.61 -7.36
C ILE A 46 22.19 -19.11 -8.43
N SER A 47 21.74 -20.08 -9.22
CA SER A 47 22.43 -20.61 -10.41
C SER A 47 21.45 -20.64 -11.57
N GLY A 48 21.46 -19.60 -12.41
CA GLY A 48 20.51 -19.44 -13.50
C GLY A 48 19.08 -19.27 -12.99
N THR A 49 18.19 -20.17 -13.38
CA THR A 49 16.77 -20.18 -13.02
C THR A 49 16.47 -20.95 -11.73
N ILE A 50 17.50 -21.35 -10.98
CA ILE A 50 17.37 -22.16 -9.78
C ILE A 50 18.03 -21.44 -8.60
N LEU A 51 17.30 -21.34 -7.49
CA LEU A 51 17.82 -20.96 -6.19
C LEU A 51 17.84 -22.20 -5.27
N THR A 52 18.94 -22.41 -4.55
CA THR A 52 19.04 -23.44 -3.52
C THR A 52 19.33 -22.78 -2.17
N THR A 53 18.60 -23.18 -1.13
CA THR A 53 18.88 -22.74 0.24
C THR A 53 19.94 -23.63 0.90
N ASP A 54 20.67 -23.07 1.85
CA ASP A 54 21.45 -23.86 2.80
C ASP A 54 20.54 -24.58 3.80
N TRP A 55 21.16 -25.45 4.60
CA TRP A 55 20.48 -26.17 5.67
C TRP A 55 19.93 -25.17 6.70
N HIS A 56 18.66 -25.31 7.03
CA HIS A 56 18.02 -24.53 8.08
C HIS A 56 16.95 -25.38 8.77
N SER A 57 16.56 -24.98 9.98
CA SER A 57 15.45 -25.60 10.69
C SER A 57 14.17 -25.51 9.86
N THR A 58 13.31 -26.52 9.92
CA THR A 58 11.99 -26.48 9.27
C THR A 58 11.08 -25.39 9.83
N GLY A 59 11.39 -24.84 11.01
CA GLY A 59 10.60 -23.81 11.69
C GLY A 59 9.26 -24.32 12.25
N ARG A 60 9.04 -25.64 12.22
CA ARG A 60 7.81 -26.28 12.68
C ARG A 60 7.95 -26.82 14.09
N ILE A 61 6.96 -26.52 14.94
CA ILE A 61 6.93 -26.97 16.34
C ILE A 61 6.57 -28.46 16.46
N ASP A 62 5.80 -28.98 15.50
CA ASP A 62 5.36 -30.39 15.45
C ASP A 62 6.40 -31.32 14.80
N ASP A 63 7.51 -30.79 14.29
CA ASP A 63 8.59 -31.61 13.76
C ASP A 63 9.49 -32.12 14.88
N LYS A 64 10.09 -33.30 14.64
CA LYS A 64 11.11 -33.84 15.54
C LYS A 64 12.29 -32.86 15.63
N ALA A 65 12.87 -32.75 16.82
CA ALA A 65 14.03 -31.90 17.08
C ALA A 65 15.17 -32.16 16.07
N ASN A 66 15.96 -31.13 15.79
CA ASN A 66 17.08 -31.16 14.85
C ASN A 66 16.71 -31.63 13.43
N THR A 67 15.45 -31.47 13.02
CA THR A 67 15.06 -31.67 11.61
C THR A 67 15.40 -30.41 10.83
N GLU A 68 16.21 -30.58 9.79
CA GLU A 68 16.65 -29.52 8.90
C GLU A 68 16.28 -29.85 7.45
N ILE A 69 16.14 -28.81 6.65
CA ILE A 69 15.67 -28.89 5.28
C ILE A 69 16.47 -27.98 4.36
N GLN A 70 16.64 -28.41 3.12
CA GLN A 70 17.06 -27.57 2.01
C GLN A 70 15.92 -27.51 0.99
N TYR A 71 15.62 -26.30 0.52
CA TYR A 71 14.68 -26.09 -0.57
C TYR A 71 15.41 -25.78 -1.87
N GLN A 72 14.80 -26.18 -2.97
CA GLN A 72 15.12 -25.69 -4.30
C GLN A 72 13.91 -24.93 -4.83
N VAL A 73 14.15 -23.69 -5.26
CA VAL A 73 13.16 -22.83 -5.89
C VAL A 73 13.55 -22.62 -7.34
N GLU A 74 12.64 -22.86 -8.27
CA GLU A 74 12.89 -22.68 -9.70
C GLU A 74 11.91 -21.65 -10.26
N GLN A 75 12.43 -20.75 -11.11
CA GLN A 75 11.63 -19.78 -11.83
C GLN A 75 11.58 -20.16 -13.31
N VAL A 76 10.38 -20.35 -13.83
CA VAL A 76 10.13 -20.63 -15.25
C VAL A 76 9.38 -19.46 -15.85
N SER A 77 9.84 -18.96 -17.00
CA SER A 77 9.15 -17.90 -17.74
C SER A 77 8.77 -18.39 -19.12
N ALA A 78 7.49 -18.18 -19.48
CA ALA A 78 6.92 -18.41 -20.80
C ALA A 78 6.40 -17.07 -21.37
N HIS A 79 5.90 -17.08 -22.62
CA HIS A 79 5.50 -15.86 -23.33
C HIS A 79 4.46 -15.00 -22.58
N ASP A 80 3.46 -15.65 -21.98
CA ASP A 80 2.33 -14.97 -21.33
C ASP A 80 2.27 -15.13 -19.80
N ALA A 81 3.08 -16.06 -19.25
CA ALA A 81 3.03 -16.41 -17.85
C ALA A 81 4.41 -16.77 -17.30
N SER A 82 4.59 -16.52 -16.02
CA SER A 82 5.74 -16.97 -15.25
C SER A 82 5.29 -17.87 -14.11
N ALA A 83 6.21 -18.68 -13.62
CA ALA A 83 5.95 -19.69 -12.62
C ALA A 83 7.10 -19.75 -11.61
N LEU A 84 6.73 -19.95 -10.35
CA LEU A 84 7.67 -20.33 -9.29
C LEU A 84 7.30 -21.72 -8.80
N THR A 85 8.29 -22.60 -8.76
CA THR A 85 8.16 -23.90 -8.11
C THR A 85 9.04 -23.97 -6.88
N VAL A 86 8.55 -24.67 -5.85
CA VAL A 86 9.30 -24.96 -4.62
C VAL A 86 9.30 -26.47 -4.42
N SER A 87 10.48 -27.01 -4.17
CA SER A 87 10.70 -28.44 -3.94
C SER A 87 11.62 -28.65 -2.75
N VAL A 88 11.48 -29.81 -2.09
CA VAL A 88 12.43 -30.23 -1.07
C VAL A 88 13.65 -30.82 -1.77
N LYS A 89 14.81 -30.18 -1.62
CA LYS A 89 16.07 -30.70 -2.15
C LYS A 89 16.53 -31.89 -1.31
N GLN A 90 16.68 -31.69 -0.01
CA GLN A 90 17.08 -32.72 0.95
C GLN A 90 16.51 -32.40 2.33
N MET A 91 16.32 -33.43 3.16
CA MET A 91 16.04 -33.32 4.59
C MET A 91 17.03 -34.15 5.37
N ARG A 92 17.39 -33.67 6.57
CA ARG A 92 18.18 -34.43 7.53
C ARG A 92 17.62 -34.30 8.92
N ARG A 93 17.88 -35.30 9.76
CA ARG A 93 17.58 -35.28 11.18
C ARG A 93 18.78 -35.83 11.94
N ASP A 94 19.23 -35.07 12.93
CA ASP A 94 20.43 -35.42 13.70
C ASP A 94 21.64 -35.72 12.77
N GLY A 95 21.77 -34.95 11.69
CA GLY A 95 22.81 -35.12 10.67
C GLY A 95 22.56 -36.24 9.65
N ILE A 96 21.53 -37.07 9.80
CA ILE A 96 21.24 -38.20 8.91
C ILE A 96 20.21 -37.78 7.85
N ILE A 97 20.58 -37.90 6.57
CA ILE A 97 19.70 -37.62 5.44
C ILE A 97 18.58 -38.66 5.38
N PHE A 98 17.35 -38.21 5.15
CA PHE A 98 16.21 -39.08 4.92
C PHE A 98 15.30 -38.54 3.81
N THR A 99 14.52 -39.44 3.21
CA THR A 99 13.51 -39.08 2.21
C THR A 99 12.17 -38.83 2.91
N PRO A 100 11.61 -37.61 2.86
CA PRO A 100 10.28 -37.35 3.38
C PRO A 100 9.21 -38.05 2.55
N SER A 101 8.10 -38.39 3.19
CA SER A 101 6.89 -38.87 2.51
C SER A 101 6.30 -37.81 1.58
N VAL A 102 5.46 -38.23 0.63
CA VAL A 102 4.78 -37.31 -0.30
C VAL A 102 3.94 -36.27 0.45
N ALA A 103 3.25 -36.70 1.52
CA ALA A 103 2.45 -35.79 2.36
C ALA A 103 3.34 -34.75 3.07
N GLU A 104 4.50 -35.15 3.57
CA GLU A 104 5.48 -34.22 4.15
C GLU A 104 6.02 -33.25 3.10
N LYS A 105 6.42 -33.74 1.92
CA LYS A 105 6.87 -32.88 0.80
C LYS A 105 5.81 -31.84 0.47
N GLN A 106 4.56 -32.26 0.26
CA GLN A 106 3.44 -31.36 -0.02
C GLN A 106 3.30 -30.29 1.06
N ARG A 107 3.35 -30.70 2.33
CA ARG A 107 3.21 -29.79 3.47
C ARG A 107 4.34 -28.76 3.51
N TYR A 108 5.59 -29.18 3.40
CA TYR A 108 6.76 -28.29 3.44
C TYR A 108 6.80 -27.34 2.24
N THR A 109 6.63 -27.86 1.01
CA THR A 109 6.71 -27.03 -0.20
C THR A 109 5.56 -26.05 -0.30
N SER A 110 4.33 -26.48 0.02
CA SER A 110 3.16 -25.59 0.00
C SER A 110 3.25 -24.50 1.07
N ALA A 111 3.69 -24.86 2.29
CA ALA A 111 3.90 -23.87 3.35
C ALA A 111 4.96 -22.85 2.94
N ARG A 112 6.09 -23.31 2.38
CA ARG A 112 7.18 -22.42 1.98
C ARG A 112 6.82 -21.52 0.80
N LEU A 113 6.14 -22.05 -0.22
CA LEU A 113 5.64 -21.26 -1.33
C LEU A 113 4.63 -20.19 -0.86
N ASN A 114 3.67 -20.59 -0.02
CA ASN A 114 2.69 -19.67 0.55
C ASN A 114 3.35 -18.54 1.35
N HIS A 115 4.38 -18.88 2.12
CA HIS A 115 5.15 -17.90 2.89
C HIS A 115 5.86 -16.89 1.98
N PHE A 116 6.56 -17.33 0.94
CA PHE A 116 7.19 -16.43 -0.02
C PHE A 116 6.17 -15.48 -0.68
N VAL A 117 5.07 -16.04 -1.18
CA VAL A 117 4.01 -15.26 -1.84
C VAL A 117 3.40 -14.24 -0.87
N ALA A 118 3.05 -14.66 0.36
CA ALA A 118 2.47 -13.79 1.36
C ALA A 118 3.41 -12.63 1.73
N THR A 119 4.67 -12.94 2.04
CA THR A 119 5.64 -11.95 2.48
C THR A 119 5.99 -10.97 1.36
N LEU A 120 6.18 -11.43 0.12
CA LEU A 120 6.42 -10.54 -1.02
C LEU A 120 5.22 -9.62 -1.28
N THR A 121 4.00 -10.16 -1.26
CA THR A 121 2.78 -9.38 -1.43
C THR A 121 2.63 -8.31 -0.35
N ASN A 122 2.86 -8.70 0.91
CA ASN A 122 2.75 -7.79 2.05
C ASN A 122 3.82 -6.69 2.00
N ASN A 123 5.08 -7.04 1.68
CA ASN A 123 6.16 -6.07 1.55
C ASN A 123 5.90 -5.07 0.43
N TYR A 124 5.39 -5.53 -0.71
CA TYR A 124 5.02 -4.67 -1.82
C TYR A 124 3.84 -3.75 -1.47
N THR A 125 2.80 -4.30 -0.84
CA THR A 125 1.64 -3.52 -0.41
C THR A 125 2.03 -2.47 0.62
N LYS A 126 2.87 -2.85 1.60
CA LYS A 126 3.41 -1.94 2.60
C LYS A 126 4.28 -0.86 1.96
N GLN A 127 5.15 -1.20 1.01
CA GLN A 127 5.94 -0.21 0.28
C GLN A 127 5.05 0.77 -0.49
N GLN A 128 3.98 0.31 -1.14
CA GLN A 128 3.03 1.21 -1.78
C GLN A 128 2.30 2.10 -0.78
N GLN A 129 1.91 1.57 0.37
CA GLN A 129 1.32 2.35 1.45
C GLN A 129 2.31 3.36 2.00
N ASP A 130 3.55 2.97 2.25
CA ASP A 130 4.62 3.85 2.74
C ASP A 130 4.98 4.91 1.70
N LEU A 131 4.89 4.64 0.39
CA LEU A 131 5.04 5.65 -0.67
C LEU A 131 3.84 6.61 -0.71
N ASN A 132 2.64 6.09 -0.49
CA ASN A 132 1.41 6.90 -0.39
C ASN A 132 1.35 7.71 0.92
N ASN A 133 2.04 7.26 1.98
CA ASN A 133 2.10 7.86 3.31
C ASN A 133 3.48 8.48 3.61
N ALA A 134 4.38 8.53 2.63
CA ALA A 134 5.69 9.12 2.81
C ALA A 134 5.49 10.59 3.20
N SER A 135 6.33 11.08 4.15
CA SER A 135 6.25 12.43 4.73
C SER A 135 5.71 13.42 3.71
N VAL A 136 4.51 13.93 3.99
CA VAL A 136 3.75 14.70 3.00
C VAL A 136 4.44 16.04 2.77
N GLY A 137 5.39 16.06 1.84
CA GLY A 137 6.10 17.25 1.41
C GLY A 137 5.14 18.31 0.85
N ALA A 138 5.67 19.49 0.57
CA ALA A 138 4.94 20.50 -0.19
C ALA A 138 4.45 19.92 -1.52
N PHE A 139 3.18 20.13 -1.85
CA PHE A 139 2.65 19.80 -3.17
C PHE A 139 1.85 20.98 -3.74
N GLN A 140 1.87 21.09 -5.07
CA GLN A 140 1.16 22.14 -5.77
C GLN A 140 -0.34 21.89 -5.74
N SER A 141 -1.11 22.98 -5.73
CA SER A 141 -2.56 22.93 -5.76
C SER A 141 -3.11 24.14 -6.51
N GLY A 142 -4.31 24.00 -7.05
CA GLY A 142 -4.95 25.04 -7.85
C GLY A 142 -6.46 24.88 -7.88
N LEU A 143 -7.16 25.99 -8.14
CA LEU A 143 -8.59 25.97 -8.36
C LEU A 143 -8.90 25.23 -9.66
N ILE A 144 -9.82 24.27 -9.56
CA ILE A 144 -10.34 23.52 -10.70
C ILE A 144 -11.87 23.46 -10.61
N THR A 145 -12.48 22.96 -11.67
CA THR A 145 -13.88 22.54 -11.66
C THR A 145 -13.92 21.01 -11.52
N ASP A 146 -14.65 20.51 -10.52
CA ASP A 146 -14.83 19.06 -10.35
C ASP A 146 -15.71 18.46 -11.47
N ILE A 147 -15.82 17.13 -11.48
CA ILE A 147 -16.64 16.39 -12.46
C ILE A 147 -18.14 16.76 -12.44
N ASN A 148 -18.62 17.42 -11.38
CA ASN A 148 -19.99 17.85 -11.19
C ASN A 148 -20.17 19.36 -11.46
N GLY A 149 -19.15 20.05 -12.00
CA GLY A 149 -19.23 21.49 -12.28
C GLY A 149 -19.00 22.38 -11.05
N ARG A 150 -18.56 21.83 -9.92
CA ARG A 150 -18.39 22.57 -8.66
C ARG A 150 -16.97 23.12 -8.54
N THR A 151 -16.83 24.27 -7.87
CA THR A 151 -15.52 24.83 -7.54
C THR A 151 -14.81 23.90 -6.55
N ALA A 152 -13.58 23.48 -6.89
CA ALA A 152 -12.79 22.56 -6.10
C ALA A 152 -11.32 23.01 -6.03
N LEU A 153 -10.60 22.49 -5.03
CA LEU A 153 -9.14 22.59 -4.98
C LEU A 153 -8.54 21.29 -5.49
N GLY A 154 -7.93 21.34 -6.67
CA GLY A 154 -7.13 20.26 -7.24
C GLY A 154 -5.73 20.25 -6.62
N MET A 155 -5.18 19.07 -6.34
CA MET A 155 -3.89 18.87 -5.70
C MET A 155 -3.06 17.86 -6.48
N GLU A 156 -1.79 18.19 -6.71
CA GLU A 156 -0.80 17.27 -7.29
C GLU A 156 -0.30 16.26 -6.26
N ALA A 157 -1.24 15.56 -5.63
CA ALA A 157 -0.99 14.61 -4.57
C ALA A 157 -1.95 13.42 -4.68
N THR A 158 -1.50 12.26 -4.22
CA THR A 158 -2.36 11.09 -4.10
C THR A 158 -3.44 11.33 -3.05
N PHE A 159 -4.50 10.51 -3.08
CA PHE A 159 -5.60 10.63 -2.12
C PHE A 159 -5.11 10.59 -0.66
N GLY A 160 -4.19 9.66 -0.33
CA GLY A 160 -3.65 9.52 1.02
C GLY A 160 -2.88 10.76 1.48
N GLN A 161 -1.97 11.25 0.63
CA GLN A 161 -1.18 12.47 0.88
C GLN A 161 -2.08 13.69 1.09
N ALA A 162 -3.05 13.91 0.19
CA ALA A 162 -3.99 15.01 0.28
C ALA A 162 -4.87 14.90 1.54
N TRP A 163 -5.37 13.70 1.85
CA TRP A 163 -6.21 13.43 3.02
C TRP A 163 -5.50 13.77 4.33
N GLU A 164 -4.27 13.28 4.49
CA GLU A 164 -3.46 13.50 5.67
C GLU A 164 -3.11 15.00 5.82
N LYS A 165 -2.59 15.63 4.76
CA LYS A 165 -2.17 17.04 4.83
C LYS A 165 -3.35 17.98 5.05
N LEU A 166 -4.49 17.77 4.37
CA LEU A 166 -5.72 18.52 4.63
C LEU A 166 -6.13 18.43 6.10
N GLY A 167 -5.96 17.27 6.74
CA GLY A 167 -6.27 17.09 8.15
C GLY A 167 -5.45 18.01 9.06
N SER A 168 -4.21 18.30 8.67
CA SER A 168 -3.31 19.20 9.42
C SER A 168 -3.53 20.70 9.14
N VAL A 169 -4.08 21.06 7.97
CA VAL A 169 -4.23 22.47 7.56
C VAL A 169 -5.64 23.02 7.69
N LEU A 170 -6.68 22.18 7.68
CA LEU A 170 -8.08 22.61 7.86
C LEU A 170 -8.29 23.39 9.17
N PRO A 171 -7.76 22.97 10.35
CA PRO A 171 -7.91 23.74 11.57
C PRO A 171 -7.26 25.13 11.51
N LYS A 172 -6.19 25.29 10.71
CA LYS A 172 -5.46 26.57 10.56
C LYS A 172 -6.25 27.63 9.81
N VAL A 173 -7.36 27.25 9.16
CA VAL A 173 -8.29 28.17 8.47
C VAL A 173 -9.68 28.13 9.13
N GLY A 174 -9.79 27.62 10.36
CA GLY A 174 -11.02 27.65 11.15
C GLY A 174 -11.96 26.46 10.95
N PHE A 175 -11.54 25.39 10.25
CA PHE A 175 -12.32 24.16 10.10
C PHE A 175 -11.83 23.06 11.06
N ASP A 176 -12.52 22.88 12.18
CA ASP A 176 -12.27 21.76 13.09
C ASP A 176 -12.88 20.47 12.54
N ILE A 177 -12.12 19.37 12.58
CA ILE A 177 -12.61 18.05 12.16
C ILE A 177 -13.41 17.43 13.31
N LYS A 178 -14.68 17.08 13.07
CA LYS A 178 -15.56 16.44 14.08
C LYS A 178 -15.67 14.94 13.89
N SER A 179 -15.78 14.49 12.65
CA SER A 179 -15.81 13.08 12.30
C SER A 179 -15.18 12.87 10.93
N GLU A 180 -14.68 11.66 10.68
CA GLU A 180 -14.12 11.32 9.38
C GLU A 180 -14.39 9.87 8.97
N THR A 181 -14.61 9.66 7.67
CA THR A 181 -14.71 8.35 7.03
C THR A 181 -13.71 8.32 5.86
N ALA A 182 -12.45 8.00 6.17
CA ALA A 182 -11.34 8.06 5.22
C ALA A 182 -11.60 7.22 3.95
N GLY A 183 -12.18 6.02 4.09
CA GLY A 183 -12.51 5.16 2.95
C GLY A 183 -13.56 5.72 1.99
N ARG A 184 -14.30 6.77 2.39
CA ARG A 184 -15.24 7.51 1.54
C ARG A 184 -14.75 8.92 1.19
N GLY A 185 -13.58 9.33 1.69
CA GLY A 185 -13.08 10.69 1.49
C GLY A 185 -13.92 11.76 2.16
N GLN A 186 -14.60 11.46 3.27
CA GLN A 186 -15.57 12.36 3.90
C GLN A 186 -15.11 12.84 5.27
N ARG A 187 -15.07 14.16 5.49
CA ARG A 187 -14.97 14.76 6.83
C ARG A 187 -16.16 15.64 7.13
N GLU A 188 -16.66 15.53 8.35
CA GLU A 188 -17.53 16.54 8.94
C GLU A 188 -16.65 17.58 9.63
N LEU A 189 -16.90 18.84 9.28
CA LEU A 189 -16.14 19.99 9.75
C LEU A 189 -17.06 20.93 10.52
N LYS A 190 -16.54 21.54 11.58
CA LYS A 190 -17.18 22.70 12.21
C LYS A 190 -16.37 23.93 11.88
N TYR A 191 -16.95 24.84 11.12
CA TYR A 191 -16.33 26.11 10.81
C TYR A 191 -16.60 27.13 11.91
N SER A 192 -15.53 27.71 12.43
CA SER A 192 -15.56 28.91 13.27
C SER A 192 -14.62 29.95 12.65
N PRO A 193 -15.13 31.12 12.23
CA PRO A 193 -14.28 32.11 11.59
C PRO A 193 -13.16 32.57 12.53
N LEU A 194 -11.94 32.58 12.02
CA LEU A 194 -10.81 33.22 12.71
C LEU A 194 -11.02 34.73 12.82
N ASP A 195 -10.25 35.36 13.70
CA ASP A 195 -10.20 36.80 13.82
C ASP A 195 -9.59 37.43 12.55
N LYS A 196 -9.95 38.69 12.29
CA LYS A 196 -9.51 39.41 11.08
C LYS A 196 -7.97 39.47 10.98
N GLU A 197 -7.30 39.61 12.12
CA GLU A 197 -5.83 39.66 12.20
C GLU A 197 -5.19 38.34 11.79
N ASP A 198 -5.81 37.20 12.11
CA ASP A 198 -5.28 35.88 11.74
C ASP A 198 -5.42 35.61 10.25
N TRP A 199 -6.54 36.02 9.64
CA TRP A 199 -6.67 35.97 8.18
C TRP A 199 -5.63 36.85 7.47
N LEU A 200 -5.37 38.05 7.99
CA LEU A 200 -4.32 38.92 7.46
C LEU A 200 -2.92 38.30 7.56
N ARG A 201 -2.61 37.56 8.64
CA ARG A 201 -1.36 36.78 8.76
C ARG A 201 -1.24 35.68 7.71
N LEU A 202 -2.37 35.17 7.21
CA LEU A 202 -2.42 34.21 6.10
C LEU A 202 -2.33 34.89 4.72
N GLY A 203 -2.30 36.23 4.67
CA GLY A 203 -2.13 37.02 3.44
C GLY A 203 -3.42 37.24 2.65
N VAL A 204 -4.58 36.98 3.25
CA VAL A 204 -5.90 37.11 2.60
C VAL A 204 -6.89 37.84 3.50
N ASN A 205 -7.95 38.38 2.92
CA ASN A 205 -9.07 38.91 3.70
C ASN A 205 -9.94 37.77 4.24
N LYS A 206 -10.59 38.00 5.38
CA LYS A 206 -11.54 37.04 5.96
C LYS A 206 -12.67 36.75 4.94
N PRO A 207 -12.93 35.47 4.60
CA PRO A 207 -14.02 35.12 3.71
C PRO A 207 -15.39 35.36 4.37
N ASP A 208 -16.38 35.70 3.55
CA ASP A 208 -17.77 35.77 3.99
C ASP A 208 -18.36 34.35 4.02
N LEU A 209 -18.21 33.70 5.18
CA LEU A 209 -18.65 32.33 5.41
C LEU A 209 -19.33 32.23 6.78
N GLU A 210 -20.51 31.64 6.80
CA GLU A 210 -21.31 31.50 8.02
C GLU A 210 -20.68 30.49 8.99
N LYS A 211 -20.73 30.78 10.29
CA LYS A 211 -20.32 29.82 11.32
C LYS A 211 -21.30 28.65 11.32
N GLY A 212 -20.82 27.43 11.06
CA GLY A 212 -21.71 26.30 10.83
C GLY A 212 -20.99 24.97 10.70
N THR A 213 -21.74 23.92 10.38
CA THR A 213 -21.19 22.63 10.00
C THR A 213 -20.99 22.59 8.49
N TYR A 214 -19.91 21.97 8.06
CA TYR A 214 -19.52 21.84 6.66
C TYR A 214 -19.06 20.40 6.42
N PHE A 215 -19.10 19.98 5.17
CA PHE A 215 -18.66 18.64 4.78
C PHE A 215 -17.57 18.76 3.73
N MET A 216 -16.47 18.05 3.95
CA MET A 216 -15.38 17.92 2.99
C MET A 216 -15.53 16.58 2.26
N GLN A 217 -15.51 16.63 0.93
CA GLN A 217 -15.40 15.47 0.06
C GLN A 217 -14.09 15.52 -0.72
N LEU A 218 -13.21 14.55 -0.49
CA LEU A 218 -12.00 14.32 -1.26
C LEU A 218 -12.25 13.21 -2.30
N SER A 219 -11.81 13.43 -3.53
CA SER A 219 -11.93 12.48 -4.64
C SER A 219 -10.59 12.31 -5.33
N ALA A 220 -10.28 11.09 -5.79
CA ALA A 220 -9.13 10.83 -6.64
C ALA A 220 -9.46 11.16 -8.11
N ILE A 221 -8.59 11.89 -8.79
CA ILE A 221 -8.66 12.20 -10.22
C ILE A 221 -7.37 11.68 -10.86
N GLY A 222 -7.40 10.43 -11.35
CA GLY A 222 -6.20 9.77 -11.87
C GLY A 222 -5.13 9.61 -10.78
N LYS A 223 -4.00 10.33 -10.92
CA LYS A 223 -2.92 10.39 -9.93
C LYS A 223 -2.99 11.61 -9.00
N GLN A 224 -3.98 12.48 -9.21
CA GLN A 224 -4.21 13.70 -8.45
C GLN A 224 -5.43 13.54 -7.53
N SER A 225 -5.69 14.56 -6.72
CA SER A 225 -6.86 14.60 -5.85
C SER A 225 -7.58 15.93 -5.97
N ALA A 226 -8.88 15.94 -5.72
CA ALA A 226 -9.68 17.16 -5.68
C ALA A 226 -10.56 17.18 -4.44
N VAL A 227 -10.58 18.31 -3.75
CA VAL A 227 -11.43 18.52 -2.57
C VAL A 227 -12.53 19.54 -2.86
N VAL A 228 -13.73 19.20 -2.44
CA VAL A 228 -14.91 20.08 -2.42
C VAL A 228 -15.40 20.20 -0.98
N ILE A 229 -15.73 21.41 -0.55
CA ILE A 229 -16.40 21.68 0.72
C ILE A 229 -17.84 22.13 0.43
N THR A 230 -18.80 21.57 1.16
CA THR A 230 -20.22 21.92 1.11
C THR A 230 -20.72 22.36 2.49
N ASP A 231 -21.77 23.18 2.53
CA ASP A 231 -22.47 23.52 3.76
C ASP A 231 -23.44 22.40 4.23
N GLU A 232 -24.19 22.66 5.31
CA GLU A 232 -25.20 21.75 5.86
C GLU A 232 -26.33 21.42 4.87
N GLU A 233 -26.57 22.29 3.90
CA GLU A 233 -27.58 22.12 2.84
C GLU A 233 -27.02 21.41 1.59
N ASN A 234 -25.79 20.90 1.66
CA ASN A 234 -25.04 20.30 0.55
C ASN A 234 -24.73 21.27 -0.61
N LYS A 235 -24.79 22.58 -0.38
CA LYS A 235 -24.36 23.57 -1.38
C LYS A 235 -22.84 23.71 -1.32
N ALA A 236 -22.18 23.54 -2.45
CA ALA A 236 -20.74 23.69 -2.54
C ALA A 236 -20.34 25.15 -2.33
N LEU A 237 -19.21 25.36 -1.64
CA LEU A 237 -18.59 26.67 -1.58
C LEU A 237 -18.37 27.19 -3.01
N SER A 238 -18.81 28.41 -3.26
CA SER A 238 -18.66 29.10 -4.55
C SER A 238 -18.28 30.56 -4.36
N GLY A 239 -17.96 31.24 -5.47
CA GLY A 239 -17.64 32.67 -5.48
C GLY A 239 -16.35 33.02 -4.74
N GLU A 240 -16.28 34.27 -4.26
CA GLU A 240 -15.09 34.84 -3.64
C GLU A 240 -14.70 34.10 -2.35
N SER A 241 -15.66 33.73 -1.51
CA SER A 241 -15.39 32.99 -0.27
C SER A 241 -14.75 31.63 -0.54
N ALA A 242 -15.20 30.90 -1.56
CA ALA A 242 -14.57 29.63 -1.96
C ALA A 242 -13.14 29.84 -2.48
N GLN A 243 -12.94 30.87 -3.30
CA GLN A 243 -11.63 31.21 -3.83
C GLN A 243 -10.64 31.52 -2.70
N VAL A 244 -11.04 32.33 -1.71
CA VAL A 244 -10.21 32.65 -0.53
C VAL A 244 -9.89 31.38 0.27
N VAL A 245 -10.89 30.56 0.60
CA VAL A 245 -10.68 29.32 1.38
C VAL A 245 -9.75 28.36 0.66
N TYR A 246 -10.01 28.06 -0.62
CA TYR A 246 -9.22 27.10 -1.38
C TYR A 246 -7.80 27.60 -1.68
N GLN A 247 -7.61 28.88 -1.98
CA GLN A 247 -6.27 29.45 -2.18
C GLN A 247 -5.46 29.45 -0.88
N THR A 248 -6.09 29.74 0.26
CA THR A 248 -5.43 29.71 1.57
C THR A 248 -5.02 28.30 1.95
N LEU A 249 -5.92 27.32 1.77
CA LEU A 249 -5.58 25.90 1.92
C LEU A 249 -4.42 25.52 1.00
N GLY A 250 -4.47 25.92 -0.27
CA GLY A 250 -3.40 25.65 -1.22
C GLY A 250 -2.04 26.20 -0.79
N ALA A 251 -1.99 27.44 -0.28
CA ALA A 251 -0.78 28.04 0.26
C ALA A 251 -0.23 27.32 1.50
N LEU A 252 -1.11 26.73 2.32
CA LEU A 252 -0.72 25.91 3.47
C LEU A 252 -0.23 24.51 3.07
N LEU A 253 -0.79 23.94 1.99
CA LEU A 253 -0.39 22.65 1.43
C LEU A 253 0.96 22.73 0.68
N ALA A 254 1.33 23.91 0.20
CA ALA A 254 2.63 24.18 -0.44
C ALA A 254 3.79 24.43 0.54
N LYS A 255 3.54 24.38 1.85
CA LYS A 255 4.56 24.47 2.92
C LYS A 255 4.86 23.08 3.47
#